data_AF-A0A8R1XSD5-F1
#
_entry.id   AF-A0A8R1XSD5-F1
#
_cell.length_a   1.000
_cell.length_b   1.000
_cell.length_c   1.000
_cell.angle_alpha   90.00
_cell.angle_beta   90.00
_cell.angle_gamma   90.00
#
_symmetry.space_group_name_H-M   'P 1'
#
loop_
_entity.id
_entity.type
_entity.pdbx_description
1 polymer ?
#
loop_
_entity_poly.entity_id
_entity_poly.type
_entity_poly.pdbx_seq_one_letter_code
_entity_poly.pdbx_strand_id
1 'polypeptide(L)'
;MIPGAVGIISYAPCYKSNNLEWWNSCKKPDWAPNSFYTCACIDVLTVTPVGYASYLIYKYGIGFRNYLTALSLGLCGSKLIICFASLPFMKKKDIKAIYYLSFAVHLATTGSAIIAYTINRRATLLMVPYILWTGFYTAVLYTMKNLNSKIKN
;
A
#
# COMPACT_ATOMS: atom_id res chain seq x y z
N MET A 1 7.21 -13.36 -6.84
CA MET A 1 5.94 -13.44 -7.59
C MET A 1 4.71 -13.45 -6.69
N ILE A 2 4.73 -14.10 -5.52
CA ILE A 2 3.59 -14.18 -4.59
C ILE A 2 3.04 -12.81 -4.10
N PRO A 3 3.86 -11.79 -3.74
CA PRO A 3 3.30 -10.57 -3.14
C PRO A 3 2.46 -9.71 -4.11
N GLY A 4 2.86 -9.63 -5.38
CA GLY A 4 2.20 -8.78 -6.38
C GLY A 4 0.83 -9.30 -6.80
N ALA A 5 0.72 -10.61 -7.07
CA ALA A 5 -0.55 -11.23 -7.46
C ALA A 5 -1.56 -11.26 -6.30
N VAL A 6 -1.09 -11.51 -5.07
CA VAL A 6 -1.96 -11.52 -3.88
C VAL A 6 -2.49 -10.12 -3.58
N GLY A 7 -1.67 -9.08 -3.73
CA GLY A 7 -2.13 -7.69 -3.56
C GLY A 7 -3.32 -7.33 -4.45
N ILE A 8 -3.29 -7.73 -5.73
CA ILE A 8 -4.39 -7.48 -6.69
C ILE A 8 -5.68 -8.19 -6.24
N ILE A 9 -5.58 -9.45 -5.81
CA ILE A 9 -6.73 -10.25 -5.35
C ILE A 9 -7.32 -9.68 -4.05
N SER A 10 -6.47 -9.16 -3.16
CA SER A 10 -6.92 -8.56 -1.90
C SER A 10 -7.81 -7.32 -2.10
N TYR A 11 -7.69 -6.62 -3.23
CA TYR A 11 -8.57 -5.50 -3.58
C TYR A 11 -9.89 -5.94 -4.22
N ALA A 12 -10.05 -7.20 -4.64
CA ALA A 12 -11.29 -7.71 -5.26
C ALA A 12 -12.56 -7.37 -4.43
N PRO A 13 -12.57 -7.53 -3.09
CA PRO A 13 -13.73 -7.19 -2.27
C PRO A 13 -14.02 -5.67 -2.18
N CYS A 14 -13.04 -4.81 -2.46
CA CYS A 14 -13.25 -3.36 -2.51
C CYS A 14 -14.07 -2.92 -3.72
N TYR A 15 -14.07 -3.70 -4.81
CA TYR A 15 -14.85 -3.40 -6.01
C TYR A 15 -16.35 -3.67 -5.87
N LYS A 16 -16.83 -4.07 -4.68
CA LYS A 16 -18.27 -4.17 -4.43
C LYS A 16 -18.92 -2.79 -4.57
N SER A 17 -20.01 -2.68 -5.33
CA SER A 17 -20.61 -1.40 -5.73
C SER A 17 -20.81 -0.42 -4.58
N ASN A 18 -21.31 -0.87 -3.42
CA ASN A 18 -21.55 0.02 -2.27
C ASN A 18 -20.26 0.68 -1.74
N ASN A 19 -19.13 -0.05 -1.75
CA ASN A 19 -17.85 0.48 -1.25
C ASN A 19 -17.33 1.53 -2.24
N LEU A 20 -17.51 1.27 -3.54
CA LEU A 20 -17.15 2.15 -4.64
C LEU A 20 -17.99 3.44 -4.61
N GLU A 21 -19.30 3.32 -4.45
CA GLU A 21 -20.22 4.46 -4.31
C GLU A 21 -19.87 5.30 -3.10
N TRP A 22 -19.64 4.66 -1.94
CA TRP A 22 -19.21 5.37 -0.74
C TRP A 22 -17.87 6.08 -0.93
N TRP A 23 -16.88 5.39 -1.51
CA TRP A 23 -15.58 6.00 -1.80
C TRP A 23 -15.73 7.21 -2.74
N ASN A 24 -16.58 7.09 -3.75
CA ASN A 24 -16.89 8.16 -4.68
C ASN A 24 -17.65 9.32 -4.02
N SER A 25 -18.51 9.05 -3.03
CA SER A 25 -19.25 10.08 -2.29
C SER A 25 -18.41 10.86 -1.28
N CYS A 26 -17.23 10.36 -0.89
CA CYS A 26 -16.35 11.07 0.04
C CYS A 26 -15.77 12.33 -0.61
N LYS A 27 -15.64 13.43 0.15
CA LYS A 27 -14.94 14.62 -0.33
C LYS A 27 -13.46 14.28 -0.57
N LYS A 28 -12.97 14.59 -1.78
CA LYS A 28 -11.57 14.41 -2.21
C LYS A 28 -10.96 15.75 -2.56
N PRO A 29 -9.64 15.91 -2.45
CA PRO A 29 -8.97 17.10 -2.95
C PRO A 29 -8.92 17.10 -4.48
N ASP A 30 -8.94 18.29 -5.08
CA ASP A 30 -9.04 18.49 -6.54
C ASP A 30 -7.84 17.91 -7.31
N TRP A 31 -6.69 17.77 -6.64
CA TRP A 31 -5.46 17.21 -7.21
C TRP A 31 -5.38 15.68 -7.12
N ALA A 32 -6.29 15.01 -6.42
CA ALA A 32 -6.27 13.55 -6.28
C ALA A 32 -7.07 12.85 -7.38
N PRO A 33 -6.69 11.60 -7.76
CA PRO A 33 -7.52 10.80 -8.64
C PRO A 33 -8.90 10.55 -8.03
N ASN A 34 -9.96 10.92 -8.77
CA ASN A 34 -11.34 10.83 -8.26
C ASN A 34 -11.89 9.40 -8.23
N SER A 35 -11.41 8.55 -9.15
CA SER A 35 -11.87 7.18 -9.32
C SER A 35 -11.04 6.19 -8.52
N PHE A 36 -11.73 5.31 -7.77
CA PHE A 36 -11.11 4.17 -7.10
C PHE A 36 -10.34 3.28 -8.09
N TYR A 37 -10.87 3.09 -9.31
CA TYR A 37 -10.22 2.29 -10.34
C TYR A 37 -8.87 2.86 -10.76
N THR A 38 -8.76 4.18 -10.88
CA THR A 38 -7.49 4.83 -11.22
C THR A 38 -6.44 4.57 -10.15
N CYS A 39 -6.82 4.71 -8.86
CA CYS A 39 -5.92 4.39 -7.76
C CYS A 39 -5.50 2.92 -7.80
N ALA A 40 -6.44 2.01 -8.04
CA ALA A 40 -6.15 0.58 -8.08
C ALA A 40 -5.24 0.20 -9.27
N CYS A 41 -5.43 0.80 -10.45
CA CYS A 41 -4.53 0.61 -11.59
C CYS A 41 -3.09 1.05 -11.27
N ILE A 42 -2.92 2.21 -10.62
CA ILE A 42 -1.60 2.69 -10.22
C ILE A 42 -0.99 1.78 -9.15
N ASP A 43 -1.78 1.30 -8.19
CA ASP A 43 -1.36 0.28 -7.22
C ASP A 43 -0.81 -0.97 -7.93
N VAL A 44 -1.53 -1.49 -8.94
CA VAL A 44 -1.09 -2.65 -9.71
C VAL A 44 0.23 -2.37 -10.43
N LEU A 45 0.32 -1.24 -11.14
CA LEU A 45 1.53 -0.84 -11.87
C LEU A 45 2.75 -0.69 -10.97
N THR A 46 2.56 -0.15 -9.77
CA THR A 46 3.67 0.13 -8.85
C THR A 46 4.06 -1.08 -8.00
N VAL A 47 3.14 -2.02 -7.72
CA VAL A 47 3.45 -3.24 -6.95
C VAL A 47 4.16 -4.31 -7.79
N THR A 48 3.99 -4.31 -9.11
CA THR A 48 4.67 -5.27 -10.01
C THR A 48 6.19 -5.31 -9.82
N PRO A 49 6.93 -4.18 -9.89
CA PRO A 49 8.39 -4.21 -9.70
C PRO A 49 8.79 -4.60 -8.27
N VAL A 50 7.95 -4.33 -7.26
CA VAL A 50 8.20 -4.76 -5.87
C VAL A 50 8.24 -6.27 -5.76
N GLY A 51 7.38 -6.99 -6.48
CA GLY A 51 7.40 -8.45 -6.50
C GLY A 51 8.71 -9.04 -7.03
N TYR A 52 9.37 -8.36 -7.97
CA TYR A 52 10.70 -8.73 -8.46
C TYR A 52 11.81 -8.28 -7.50
N ALA A 53 11.68 -7.09 -6.91
CA ALA A 53 12.57 -6.61 -5.85
C ALA A 53 12.64 -7.59 -4.67
N SER A 54 11.52 -8.12 -4.21
CA SER A 54 11.48 -9.14 -3.15
C SER A 54 12.27 -10.40 -3.52
N TYR A 55 12.22 -10.82 -4.78
CA TYR A 55 13.03 -11.95 -5.25
C TYR A 55 14.53 -11.63 -5.21
N LEU A 56 14.93 -10.45 -5.66
CA LEU A 56 16.33 -10.01 -5.59
C LEU A 56 16.82 -9.93 -4.13
N ILE A 57 16.01 -9.37 -3.23
CA ILE A 57 16.31 -9.30 -1.79
C ILE A 57 16.51 -10.71 -1.23
N TYR A 58 15.61 -11.65 -1.52
CA TYR A 58 15.74 -13.03 -1.08
C TYR A 58 17.01 -13.70 -1.63
N LYS A 59 17.26 -13.55 -2.94
CA LYS A 59 18.39 -14.18 -3.63
C LYS A 59 19.74 -13.66 -3.15
N TYR A 60 19.92 -12.33 -3.10
CA TYR A 60 21.18 -11.70 -2.71
C TYR A 60 21.35 -11.60 -1.18
N GLY A 61 20.25 -11.72 -0.44
CA GLY A 61 20.24 -11.70 1.01
C GLY A 61 20.46 -13.07 1.66
N ILE A 62 20.93 -14.10 0.94
CA ILE A 62 21.16 -15.46 1.48
C ILE A 62 19.86 -16.06 2.07
N GLY A 63 18.72 -15.72 1.47
CA GLY A 63 17.40 -16.18 1.89
C GLY A 63 17.02 -15.75 3.32
N PHE A 64 16.16 -16.54 3.97
CA PHE A 64 15.68 -16.27 5.33
C PHE A 64 16.72 -16.49 6.44
N ARG A 65 17.91 -16.99 6.10
CA ARG A 65 18.99 -17.20 7.08
C ARG A 65 19.63 -15.90 7.53
N ASN A 66 19.54 -14.86 6.71
CA ASN A 66 19.94 -13.51 7.08
C ASN A 66 18.76 -12.78 7.73
N TYR A 67 18.98 -12.26 8.94
CA TYR A 67 17.94 -11.56 9.70
C TYR A 67 17.42 -10.32 8.97
N LEU A 68 18.28 -9.55 8.27
CA LEU A 68 17.88 -8.36 7.52
C LEU A 68 16.98 -8.74 6.34
N THR A 69 17.30 -9.82 5.66
CA THR A 69 16.49 -10.34 4.55
C THR A 69 15.12 -10.77 5.04
N ALA A 70 15.09 -11.54 6.13
CA ALA A 70 13.84 -11.95 6.77
C ALA A 70 13.01 -10.75 7.25
N LEU A 71 13.65 -9.74 7.85
CA LEU A 71 12.99 -8.53 8.31
C LEU A 71 12.43 -7.69 7.16
N SER A 72 13.21 -7.47 6.10
CA SER A 72 12.76 -6.72 4.91
C SER A 72 11.58 -7.42 4.23
N LEU A 73 11.65 -8.74 4.04
CA LEU A 73 10.57 -9.52 3.45
C LEU A 73 9.35 -9.63 4.39
N GLY A 74 9.57 -9.71 5.70
CA GLY A 74 8.52 -9.69 6.72
C GLY A 74 7.74 -8.39 6.70
N LEU A 75 8.43 -7.24 6.65
CA LEU A 75 7.81 -5.93 6.43
C LEU A 75 7.13 -5.83 5.06
N CYS A 76 7.68 -6.50 4.04
CA CYS A 76 7.03 -6.55 2.74
C CYS A 76 5.71 -7.36 2.80
N GLY A 77 5.68 -8.46 3.55
CA GLY A 77 4.53 -9.32 3.74
C GLY A 77 3.46 -8.76 4.67
N SER A 78 3.85 -8.00 5.71
CA SER A 78 2.91 -7.39 6.66
C SER A 78 1.93 -6.43 5.98
N LYS A 79 2.32 -5.83 4.84
CA LYS A 79 1.46 -4.98 4.03
C LYS A 79 0.22 -5.70 3.50
N LEU A 80 0.32 -7.00 3.21
CA LEU A 80 -0.83 -7.80 2.79
C LEU A 80 -1.82 -7.98 3.96
N ILE A 81 -1.31 -8.20 5.17
CA ILE A 81 -2.14 -8.29 6.38
C ILE A 81 -2.87 -6.97 6.61
N ILE A 82 -2.16 -5.84 6.48
CA ILE A 82 -2.76 -4.51 6.61
C ILE A 82 -3.81 -4.25 5.51
N CYS A 83 -3.55 -4.70 4.27
CA CYS A 83 -4.51 -4.61 3.18
C CYS A 83 -5.81 -5.38 3.52
N PHE A 84 -5.71 -6.64 3.96
CA PHE A 84 -6.88 -7.41 4.42
C PHE A 84 -7.58 -6.76 5.61
N ALA A 85 -6.82 -6.21 6.57
CA ALA A 85 -7.37 -5.49 7.71
C ALA A 85 -8.16 -4.23 7.30
N SER A 86 -7.85 -3.63 6.14
CA SER A 86 -8.56 -2.44 5.65
C SER A 86 -9.98 -2.72 5.13
N LEU A 87 -10.25 -3.94 4.66
CA LEU A 87 -11.54 -4.37 4.12
C LEU A 87 -12.72 -4.15 5.09
N PRO A 88 -12.68 -4.57 6.37
CA PRO A 88 -13.76 -4.29 7.31
C PRO A 88 -13.94 -2.80 7.60
N PHE A 89 -12.88 -1.98 7.56
CA PHE A 89 -12.99 -0.53 7.76
C PHE A 89 -13.60 0.19 6.57
N MET A 90 -13.34 -0.28 5.34
CA MET A 90 -14.05 0.19 4.15
C MET A 90 -15.54 -0.11 4.25
N LYS A 91 -15.91 -1.31 4.69
CA LYS A 91 -17.32 -1.65 4.96
C LYS A 91 -17.94 -0.77 6.04
N LYS A 92 -17.17 -0.41 7.08
CA LYS A 92 -17.58 0.52 8.15
C LYS A 92 -17.55 1.99 7.72
N LYS A 93 -17.12 2.29 6.49
CA LYS A 93 -17.07 3.64 5.93
C LYS A 93 -16.19 4.60 6.77
N ASP A 94 -15.11 4.08 7.33
CA ASP A 94 -14.21 4.82 8.23
C ASP A 94 -12.92 5.26 7.52
N ILE A 95 -12.94 6.49 7.00
CA ILE A 95 -11.77 7.12 6.34
C ILE A 95 -10.59 7.27 7.32
N LYS A 96 -10.84 7.52 8.61
CA LYS A 96 -9.76 7.70 9.59
C LYS A 96 -8.98 6.39 9.75
N ALA A 97 -9.68 5.27 9.89
CA ALA A 97 -9.05 3.96 10.00
C ALA A 97 -8.27 3.60 8.73
N ILE A 98 -8.84 3.84 7.54
CA ILE A 98 -8.16 3.60 6.26
C ILE A 98 -6.88 4.44 6.14
N TYR A 99 -6.92 5.70 6.57
CA TYR A 99 -5.74 6.56 6.62
C TYR A 99 -4.62 5.97 7.48
N TYR A 100 -4.92 5.54 8.71
CA TYR A 100 -3.90 4.97 9.60
C TYR A 100 -3.31 3.66 9.06
N LEU A 101 -4.14 2.83 8.41
CA LEU A 101 -3.66 1.61 7.76
C LEU A 101 -2.77 1.93 6.55
N SER A 102 -3.13 2.91 5.72
CA SER A 102 -2.29 3.36 4.60
C SER A 102 -0.96 3.92 5.09
N PHE A 103 -0.98 4.71 6.16
CA PHE A 103 0.24 5.23 6.78
C PHE A 103 1.14 4.11 7.29
N ALA A 104 0.56 3.07 7.92
CA ALA A 104 1.30 1.89 8.33
C ALA A 104 1.91 1.12 7.14
N VAL A 105 1.18 0.99 6.02
CA VAL A 105 1.70 0.39 4.77
C VAL A 105 2.88 1.20 4.23
N HIS A 106 2.78 2.53 4.23
CA HIS A 106 3.86 3.40 3.77
C HIS A 106 5.11 3.23 4.64
N LEU A 107 4.97 3.27 5.97
CA LEU A 107 6.08 3.02 6.90
C LEU A 107 6.70 1.64 6.73
N ALA A 108 5.89 0.58 6.62
CA ALA A 108 6.38 -0.78 6.40
C ALA A 108 7.12 -0.90 5.05
N THR A 109 6.63 -0.25 4.00
CA THR A 109 7.30 -0.22 2.69
C THR A 109 8.65 0.50 2.77
N THR A 110 8.68 1.69 3.35
CA THR A 110 9.89 2.49 3.48
C THR A 110 10.92 1.78 4.36
N GLY A 111 10.50 1.19 5.49
CA GLY A 111 11.37 0.39 6.34
C GLY A 111 11.95 -0.83 5.61
N SER A 112 11.09 -1.58 4.88
CA SER A 112 11.51 -2.71 4.05
C SER A 112 12.55 -2.28 3.01
N ALA A 113 12.37 -1.12 2.38
CA ALA A 113 13.27 -0.58 1.35
C ALA A 113 14.62 -0.11 1.92
N ILE A 114 14.62 0.54 3.09
CA ILE A 114 15.85 0.94 3.80
C ILE A 114 16.67 -0.29 4.15
N ILE A 115 16.04 -1.34 4.68
CA ILE A 115 16.73 -2.60 4.98
C ILE A 115 17.19 -3.28 3.69
N ALA A 116 16.36 -3.29 2.65
CA ALA A 116 16.72 -3.86 1.35
C ALA A 116 17.92 -3.15 0.72
N TYR A 117 18.14 -1.86 1.03
CA TYR A 117 19.25 -1.09 0.46
C TYR A 117 20.61 -1.61 0.92
N THR A 118 20.70 -2.15 2.14
CA THR A 118 21.93 -2.75 2.66
C THR A 118 22.19 -4.13 2.06
N ILE A 119 21.17 -4.79 1.51
CA ILE A 119 21.25 -6.10 0.86
C ILE A 119 21.55 -5.94 -0.63
N ASN A 120 20.75 -5.13 -1.34
CA ASN A 120 20.88 -4.92 -2.77
C ASN A 120 20.28 -3.57 -3.20
N ARG A 121 21.14 -2.61 -3.53
CA ARG A 121 20.72 -1.27 -3.99
C ARG A 121 19.81 -1.30 -5.22
N ARG A 122 20.06 -2.20 -6.19
CA ARG A 122 19.23 -2.30 -7.40
C ARG A 122 17.82 -2.77 -7.07
N ALA A 123 17.68 -3.68 -6.12
CA ALA A 123 16.37 -4.12 -5.64
C ALA A 123 15.60 -2.96 -4.99
N THR A 124 16.26 -2.14 -4.18
CA THR A 124 15.62 -0.97 -3.55
C THR A 124 15.17 0.06 -4.59
N LEU A 125 15.94 0.29 -5.65
CA LEU A 125 15.56 1.22 -6.72
C LEU A 125 14.24 0.81 -7.38
N LEU A 126 13.96 -0.50 -7.51
CA LEU A 126 12.69 -1.01 -8.03
C LEU A 126 11.50 -0.76 -7.08
N MET A 127 11.76 -0.52 -5.79
CA MET A 127 10.71 -0.21 -4.80
C MET A 127 10.36 1.28 -4.76
N VAL A 128 11.20 2.16 -5.33
CA VAL A 128 11.02 3.62 -5.28
C VAL A 128 9.66 4.07 -5.82
N PRO A 129 9.18 3.61 -7.00
CA PRO A 129 7.87 4.02 -7.50
C PRO A 129 6.72 3.68 -6.54
N TYR A 130 6.81 2.53 -5.88
CA TYR A 130 5.80 2.09 -4.90
C TYR A 130 5.87 2.88 -3.59
N ILE A 131 7.06 3.26 -3.11
CA ILE A 131 7.21 4.14 -1.95
C ILE A 131 6.60 5.52 -2.23
N LEU A 132 6.91 6.09 -3.39
CA LEU A 132 6.36 7.39 -3.81
C LEU A 132 4.84 7.32 -3.91
N TRP A 133 4.30 6.26 -4.53
CA TRP A 133 2.86 6.08 -4.67
C TRP A 133 2.16 5.89 -3.32
N THR A 134 2.67 5.03 -2.44
CA THR A 134 2.08 4.84 -1.09
C THR A 134 2.16 6.11 -0.24
N GLY A 135 3.21 6.92 -0.41
CA GLY A 135 3.34 8.22 0.23
C GLY A 135 2.29 9.21 -0.29
N PHE A 136 2.15 9.31 -1.61
CA PHE A 136 1.12 10.13 -2.26
C PHE A 136 -0.29 9.71 -1.83
N TYR A 137 -0.60 8.41 -1.88
CA TYR A 137 -1.91 7.88 -1.50
C TYR A 137 -2.23 8.16 -0.02
N THR A 138 -1.23 8.08 0.85
CA THR A 138 -1.38 8.44 2.26
C THR A 138 -1.66 9.94 2.44
N ALA A 139 -1.03 10.81 1.64
CA ALA A 139 -1.33 12.24 1.63
C ALA A 139 -2.75 12.54 1.13
N VAL A 140 -3.23 11.84 0.10
CA VAL A 140 -4.63 11.91 -0.36
C VAL A 140 -5.58 11.55 0.79
N LEU A 141 -5.33 10.43 1.46
CA LEU A 141 -6.15 9.95 2.57
C LEU A 141 -6.11 10.89 3.77
N TYR A 142 -4.98 11.53 4.05
CA TYR A 142 -4.87 12.56 5.08
C TYR A 142 -5.80 13.74 4.79
N THR A 143 -5.78 14.23 3.55
CA THR A 143 -6.66 15.34 3.14
C THR A 143 -8.13 14.91 3.13
N MET A 144 -8.45 13.71 2.64
CA MET A 144 -9.81 13.16 2.72
C MET A 144 -10.28 13.05 4.18
N LYS A 145 -9.44 12.55 5.08
CA LYS A 145 -9.74 12.49 6.52
C LYS A 145 -10.13 13.87 7.07
N ASN A 146 -9.34 14.91 6.75
CA ASN A 146 -9.59 16.27 7.23
C ASN A 146 -10.84 16.91 6.59
N LEU A 147 -11.09 16.67 5.30
CA LEU A 147 -12.26 17.17 4.58
C LEU A 147 -13.57 16.56 5.10
N ASN A 148 -13.55 15.26 5.43
CA ASN A 148 -14.75 14.54 5.88
C ASN A 148 -14.93 14.58 7.41
N SER A 149 -13.90 14.90 8.20
CA SER A 149 -14.07 15.13 9.64
C SER A 149 -14.78 16.45 9.95
N LYS A 150 -14.63 17.46 9.10
CA LYS A 150 -15.25 18.79 9.29
C LYS A 150 -16.77 18.81 9.06
N ILE A 151 -17.36 17.76 8.48
CA ILE A 151 -18.81 17.66 8.21
C ILE A 151 -19.58 17.14 9.44
N LYS A 152 -18.89 16.65 10.48
CA LYS A 152 -19.51 16.09 11.69
C LYS A 152 -19.74 17.09 12.84
N ASN A 153 -19.56 18.38 12.60
CA ASN A 153 -19.89 19.46 13.55
C ASN A 153 -20.94 20.37 12.92
#